data_AF-A0A165HCH0-F1
#
_entry.id   AF-A0A165HCH0-F1
#
_cell.length_a   1.000
_cell.length_b   1.000
_cell.length_c   1.000
_cell.angle_alpha   90.00
_cell.angle_beta   90.00
_cell.angle_gamma   90.00
#
_symmetry.space_group_name_H-M   'P 1'
#
loop_
_entity.id
_entity.type
_entity.pdbx_description
1 polymer ?
#
loop_
_entity_poly.entity_id
_entity_poly.type
_entity_poly.pdbx_seq_one_letter_code
_entity_poly.pdbx_strand_id
1 'polypeptide(L)'
;MDEAELEALVTTMDSRALGTSQYSPRHAYSWYKDAICIATVVALSLALYDHGLTLYDEVIFVWRKPMHSGSLLFLWIRYYGLAELVFRSLAILANTPGSFGIRLPISHPVFLLRPSEGLSFVVVFSTQVVLQIRVHVMYRNPYLTKFNFVFFVAEIISILAMWASAGGSDVNLSSPVDSLSAYFKLKDRKYPFIPFVLFQAWIGLLGFAKFIQRLRKLRVGHVGAPHGEMDLVGVLMRDR
;
A
#
# COMPACT_ATOMS: atom_id res chain seq x y z
N MET A 1 39.00 53.34 -9.49
CA MET A 1 38.04 52.28 -9.79
C MET A 1 36.71 52.98 -9.87
N ASP A 2 36.34 53.32 -11.09
CA ASP A 2 35.18 54.16 -11.36
C ASP A 2 33.89 53.37 -11.16
N GLU A 3 32.82 54.06 -10.78
CA GLU A 3 31.49 53.50 -10.54
C GLU A 3 31.01 52.66 -11.74
N ALA A 4 31.40 53.05 -12.96
CA ALA A 4 31.14 52.32 -14.20
C ALA A 4 31.84 50.95 -14.28
N GLU A 5 33.05 50.80 -13.73
CA GLU A 5 33.72 49.48 -13.66
C GLU A 5 33.06 48.56 -12.64
N LEU A 6 32.51 49.14 -11.56
CA LEU A 6 31.82 48.40 -10.50
C LEU A 6 30.46 47.88 -10.99
N GLU A 7 29.71 48.69 -11.75
CA GLU A 7 28.46 48.24 -12.39
C GLU A 7 28.70 47.17 -13.47
N ALA A 8 29.78 47.29 -14.25
CA ALA A 8 30.16 46.28 -15.23
C ALA A 8 30.55 44.95 -14.57
N LEU A 9 31.20 44.99 -13.40
CA LEU A 9 31.55 43.81 -12.61
C LEU A 9 30.32 43.14 -11.96
N VAL A 10 29.38 43.94 -11.47
CA VAL A 10 28.13 43.41 -10.88
C VAL A 10 27.26 42.75 -11.95
N THR A 11 27.11 43.35 -13.13
CA THR A 11 26.36 42.75 -14.24
C THR A 11 27.03 41.51 -14.84
N THR A 12 28.36 41.43 -14.84
CA THR A 12 29.08 40.21 -15.27
C THR A 12 29.05 39.09 -14.21
N MET A 13 28.95 39.40 -12.92
CA MET A 13 28.74 38.39 -11.88
C MET A 13 27.30 37.83 -11.91
N ASP A 14 26.29 38.67 -12.15
CA ASP A 14 24.90 38.24 -12.19
C ASP A 14 24.60 37.34 -13.41
N SER A 15 25.21 37.65 -14.56
CA SER A 15 25.11 36.81 -15.77
C SER A 15 25.83 35.46 -15.65
N ARG A 16 26.87 35.34 -14.80
CA ARG A 16 27.53 34.05 -14.51
C ARG A 16 26.77 33.22 -13.46
N ALA A 17 26.11 33.86 -12.49
CA ALA A 17 25.25 33.17 -11.52
C ALA A 17 24.00 32.56 -12.16
N LEU A 18 23.50 33.15 -13.25
CA LEU A 18 22.40 32.60 -14.06
C LEU A 18 22.82 31.49 -15.04
N GLY A 19 24.13 31.32 -15.28
CA GLY A 19 24.66 30.31 -16.20
C GLY A 19 24.77 28.89 -15.62
N THR A 20 24.65 28.71 -14.29
CA THR A 20 24.80 27.41 -13.61
C THR A 20 23.48 26.70 -13.31
N SER A 21 22.33 27.24 -13.70
CA SER A 21 21.02 26.60 -13.51
C SER A 21 20.34 26.24 -14.83
N GLN A 22 21.11 25.80 -15.82
CA GLN A 22 20.54 25.05 -16.94
C GLN A 22 20.42 23.56 -16.57
N TYR A 23 19.87 23.28 -15.38
CA TYR A 23 19.33 21.97 -15.06
C TYR A 23 18.07 21.80 -15.91
N SER A 24 18.27 21.32 -17.14
CA SER A 24 17.17 21.00 -18.03
C SER A 24 16.24 20.04 -17.29
N PRO A 25 14.94 20.38 -17.09
CA PRO A 25 14.01 19.59 -16.30
C PRO A 25 13.87 18.14 -16.80
N ARG A 26 14.33 17.84 -18.02
CA ARG A 26 14.44 16.49 -18.56
C ARG A 26 15.39 15.58 -17.77
N HIS A 27 16.52 16.11 -17.28
CA HIS A 27 17.46 15.32 -16.46
C HIS A 27 16.90 15.02 -15.07
N ALA A 28 16.12 15.95 -14.50
CA ALA A 28 15.49 15.74 -13.21
C ALA A 28 14.45 14.59 -13.23
N TYR A 29 13.78 14.41 -14.36
CA TYR A 29 12.79 13.34 -14.50
C TYR A 29 13.43 11.96 -14.69
N SER A 30 14.64 11.89 -15.24
CA SER A 30 15.34 10.62 -15.47
C SER A 30 15.74 9.94 -14.16
N TRP A 31 16.41 10.66 -13.25
CA TRP A 31 16.90 10.07 -12.00
C TRP A 31 15.76 9.56 -11.12
N TYR A 32 14.60 10.23 -11.15
CA TYR A 32 13.44 9.82 -10.38
C TYR A 32 12.88 8.47 -10.85
N LYS A 33 12.84 8.23 -12.17
CA LYS A 33 12.42 6.96 -12.75
C LYS A 33 13.34 5.82 -12.36
N ASP A 34 14.65 6.06 -12.46
CA ASP A 34 15.67 5.06 -12.13
C ASP A 34 15.60 4.70 -10.63
N ALA A 35 15.44 5.71 -9.77
CA ALA A 35 15.26 5.51 -8.34
C ALA A 35 14.01 4.67 -8.01
N ILE A 36 12.87 4.91 -8.67
CA ILE A 36 11.67 4.09 -8.50
C ILE A 36 11.91 2.64 -8.94
N CYS A 37 12.57 2.43 -10.08
CA CYS A 37 12.84 1.09 -10.60
C CYS A 37 13.72 0.31 -9.62
N ILE A 38 14.81 0.92 -9.16
CA ILE A 38 15.72 0.32 -8.18
C ILE A 38 14.96 0.01 -6.89
N ALA A 39 14.21 0.97 -6.34
CA ALA A 39 13.44 0.77 -5.12
C ALA A 39 12.41 -0.36 -5.25
N THR A 40 11.77 -0.47 -6.41
CA THR A 40 10.78 -1.53 -6.69
C THR A 40 11.43 -2.91 -6.76
N VAL A 41 12.58 -3.02 -7.44
CA VAL A 41 13.33 -4.28 -7.52
C VAL A 41 13.87 -4.68 -6.15
N VAL A 42 14.40 -3.73 -5.37
CA VAL A 42 14.85 -3.97 -3.99
C VAL A 42 13.69 -4.43 -3.13
N ALA A 43 12.54 -3.74 -3.17
CA ALA A 43 11.35 -4.13 -2.41
C ALA A 43 10.85 -5.53 -2.80
N LEU A 44 10.82 -5.85 -4.10
CA LEU A 44 10.45 -7.18 -4.57
C LEU A 44 11.44 -8.25 -4.09
N SER A 45 12.73 -7.99 -4.16
CA SER A 45 13.77 -8.92 -3.72
C SER A 45 13.67 -9.20 -2.21
N LEU A 46 13.43 -8.16 -1.40
CA LEU A 46 13.23 -8.30 0.04
C LEU A 46 11.95 -9.09 0.36
N ALA A 47 10.86 -8.83 -0.36
CA ALA A 47 9.60 -9.56 -0.19
C ALA A 47 9.74 -11.04 -0.56
N LEU A 48 10.44 -11.35 -1.66
CA LEU A 48 10.73 -12.73 -2.07
C LEU A 48 11.65 -13.43 -1.07
N TYR A 49 12.65 -12.72 -0.54
CA TYR A 49 13.56 -13.25 0.48
C TYR A 49 12.83 -13.58 1.79
N ASP A 50 11.98 -12.67 2.29
CA ASP A 50 11.14 -12.90 3.47
C ASP A 50 10.17 -14.07 3.25
N HIS A 51 9.60 -14.17 2.05
CA HIS A 51 8.75 -15.30 1.68
C HIS A 51 9.53 -16.62 1.69
N GLY A 52 10.75 -16.63 1.13
CA GLY A 52 11.64 -17.79 1.15
C GLY A 52 11.96 -18.27 2.57
N LEU A 53 12.27 -17.36 3.49
CA LEU A 53 12.58 -17.69 4.88
C LEU A 53 11.39 -18.30 5.63
N THR A 54 10.17 -17.84 5.33
CA THR A 54 8.96 -18.25 6.05
C THR A 54 8.24 -19.45 5.41
N LEU A 55 8.57 -19.80 4.17
CA LEU A 55 7.96 -20.92 3.45
C LEU A 55 8.15 -22.25 4.18
N TYR A 56 9.31 -22.49 4.79
CA TYR A 56 9.58 -23.74 5.51
C TYR A 56 8.61 -23.92 6.70
N ASP A 57 8.49 -22.88 7.53
CA ASP A 57 7.57 -22.88 8.66
C ASP A 57 6.11 -22.97 8.20
N GLU A 58 5.76 -22.28 7.11
CA GLU A 58 4.41 -22.36 6.53
C GLU A 58 4.05 -23.78 6.12
N VAL A 59 4.93 -24.49 5.41
CA VAL A 59 4.70 -25.88 4.99
C VAL A 59 4.47 -26.77 6.21
N ILE A 60 5.24 -26.58 7.28
CA ILE A 60 5.09 -27.39 8.49
C ILE A 60 3.79 -27.06 9.24
N PHE A 61 3.47 -25.77 9.42
CA PHE A 61 2.37 -25.34 10.28
C PHE A 61 1.01 -25.23 9.59
N VAL A 62 1.00 -24.83 8.32
CA VAL A 62 -0.23 -24.57 7.55
C VAL A 62 -0.62 -25.78 6.73
N TRP A 63 0.32 -26.39 6.02
CA TRP A 63 0.00 -27.45 5.05
C TRP A 63 -0.20 -28.83 5.69
N ARG A 64 0.42 -29.10 6.85
CA ARG A 64 0.22 -30.36 7.57
C ARG A 64 -1.07 -30.42 8.39
N LYS A 65 -1.70 -29.27 8.66
CA LYS A 65 -2.94 -29.20 9.43
C LYS A 65 -4.15 -29.21 8.50
N PRO A 66 -5.32 -29.75 8.94
CA PRO A 66 -6.54 -29.66 8.15
C PRO A 66 -6.88 -28.20 7.85
N MET A 67 -7.13 -27.89 6.58
CA MET A 67 -7.36 -26.52 6.12
C MET A 67 -8.60 -25.93 6.79
N HIS A 68 -8.39 -24.97 7.68
CA HIS A 68 -9.45 -24.13 8.22
C HIS A 68 -9.58 -22.86 7.38
N SER A 69 -10.75 -22.22 7.42
CA SER A 69 -11.01 -20.97 6.69
C SER A 69 -9.98 -19.87 6.99
N GLY A 70 -9.42 -19.85 8.21
CA GLY A 70 -8.34 -18.93 8.58
C GLY A 70 -7.03 -19.20 7.83
N SER A 71 -6.69 -20.46 7.56
CA SER A 71 -5.50 -20.83 6.79
C SER A 71 -5.62 -20.43 5.33
N LEU A 72 -6.80 -20.61 4.72
CA LEU A 72 -7.05 -20.21 3.34
C LEU A 72 -6.95 -18.69 3.18
N LEU A 73 -7.51 -17.96 4.14
CA LEU A 73 -7.48 -16.50 4.17
C LEU A 73 -6.05 -15.96 4.41
N PHE A 74 -5.24 -16.64 5.22
CA PHE A 74 -3.81 -16.34 5.35
C PHE A 74 -3.05 -16.56 4.05
N LEU A 75 -3.24 -17.71 3.39
CA LEU A 75 -2.64 -17.99 2.08
C LEU A 75 -3.09 -16.96 1.04
N TRP A 76 -4.37 -16.60 1.03
CA TRP A 76 -4.90 -15.61 0.10
C TRP A 76 -4.18 -14.27 0.24
N ILE A 77 -4.15 -13.67 1.43
CA ILE A 77 -3.50 -12.36 1.63
C ILE A 77 -2.03 -12.42 1.24
N ARG A 78 -1.32 -13.48 1.65
CA ARG A 78 0.13 -13.57 1.45
C ARG A 78 0.51 -13.76 -0.01
N TYR A 79 -0.05 -14.78 -0.66
CA TYR A 79 0.31 -15.12 -2.03
C TYR A 79 -0.26 -14.11 -3.02
N TYR A 80 -1.44 -13.57 -2.75
CA TYR A 80 -2.04 -12.55 -3.60
C TYR A 80 -1.30 -11.21 -3.50
N GLY A 81 -0.88 -10.80 -2.29
CA GLY A 81 -0.04 -9.60 -2.13
C GLY A 81 1.34 -9.75 -2.79
N LEU A 82 1.95 -10.94 -2.72
CA LEU A 82 3.21 -11.21 -3.42
C LEU A 82 3.03 -11.20 -4.94
N ALA A 83 1.95 -11.80 -5.45
CA ALA A 83 1.60 -11.75 -6.86
C ALA A 83 1.39 -10.30 -7.34
N GLU A 84 0.64 -9.48 -6.60
CA GLU A 84 0.45 -8.06 -6.90
C GLU A 84 1.80 -7.32 -7.00
N LEU A 85 2.69 -7.54 -6.02
CA LEU A 85 4.01 -6.91 -6.00
C LEU A 85 4.85 -7.32 -7.21
N VAL A 86 4.82 -8.60 -7.59
CA VAL A 86 5.49 -9.12 -8.80
C VAL A 86 4.92 -8.47 -10.05
N PHE A 87 3.59 -8.48 -10.23
CA PHE A 87 2.92 -7.89 -11.39
C PHE A 87 3.22 -6.39 -11.52
N ARG A 88 3.18 -5.66 -10.41
CA ARG A 88 3.48 -4.22 -10.38
C ARG A 88 4.94 -3.95 -10.71
N SER A 89 5.86 -4.76 -10.19
CA SER A 89 7.29 -4.64 -10.49
C SER A 89 7.58 -4.94 -11.95
N LEU A 90 6.96 -5.98 -12.51
CA LEU A 90 7.06 -6.32 -13.93
C LEU A 90 6.46 -5.22 -14.81
N ALA A 91 5.32 -4.65 -14.42
CA ALA A 91 4.71 -3.54 -15.15
C ALA A 91 5.61 -2.30 -15.16
N ILE A 92 6.21 -1.93 -14.02
CA ILE A 92 7.16 -0.82 -13.94
C ILE A 92 8.40 -1.11 -14.82
N LEU A 93 8.97 -2.30 -14.71
CA LEU A 93 10.16 -2.68 -15.46
C LEU A 93 9.92 -2.71 -16.98
N ALA A 94 8.75 -3.21 -17.42
CA ALA A 94 8.37 -3.23 -18.82
C ALA A 94 8.13 -1.82 -19.42
N ASN A 95 7.81 -0.83 -18.58
CA ASN A 95 7.57 0.56 -18.99
C ASN A 95 8.82 1.44 -18.97
N THR A 96 9.96 0.95 -18.47
CA THR A 96 11.21 1.71 -18.40
C THR A 96 12.10 1.37 -19.60
N PRO A 97 12.08 2.18 -20.69
CA PRO A 97 12.92 1.93 -21.85
C PRO A 97 14.41 2.08 -21.47
N GLY A 98 15.22 1.06 -21.76
CA GLY A 98 16.69 1.12 -21.70
C GLY A 98 17.36 0.54 -20.45
N SER A 99 16.63 0.22 -19.38
CA SER A 99 17.25 -0.32 -18.14
C SER A 99 17.57 -1.82 -18.21
N PHE A 100 16.78 -2.63 -18.91
CA PHE A 100 17.03 -4.06 -19.09
C PHE A 100 16.71 -4.45 -20.53
N GLY A 101 17.67 -5.02 -21.24
CA GLY A 101 17.55 -5.42 -22.66
C GLY A 101 16.51 -6.51 -22.97
N ILE A 102 15.63 -6.84 -22.02
CA ILE A 102 14.54 -7.79 -22.17
C ILE A 102 13.38 -7.08 -22.87
N ARG A 103 13.45 -6.95 -24.19
CA ARG A 103 12.29 -6.60 -25.01
C ARG A 103 11.35 -7.81 -25.04
N LEU A 104 10.50 -7.93 -24.02
CA LEU A 104 9.42 -8.92 -24.07
C LEU A 104 8.53 -8.57 -25.26
N PRO A 105 8.24 -9.53 -26.16
CA PRO A 105 7.34 -9.34 -27.31
C PRO A 105 5.87 -9.17 -26.90
N ILE A 106 5.58 -8.97 -25.60
CA ILE A 106 4.26 -8.68 -25.07
C ILE A 106 3.93 -7.23 -25.46
N SER A 107 3.25 -7.10 -26.58
CA SER A 107 3.26 -5.95 -27.49
C SER A 107 2.53 -4.69 -27.04
N HIS A 108 2.07 -4.57 -25.80
CA HIS A 108 1.56 -3.29 -25.30
C HIS A 108 1.77 -3.15 -23.78
N PRO A 109 2.60 -2.21 -23.30
CA PRO A 109 2.75 -1.94 -21.86
C PRO A 109 1.42 -1.61 -21.16
N VAL A 110 0.45 -1.09 -21.92
CA VAL A 110 -0.91 -0.79 -21.47
C VAL A 110 -1.69 -2.05 -21.08
N PHE A 111 -1.38 -3.20 -21.70
CA PHE A 111 -2.08 -4.45 -21.44
C PHE A 111 -1.76 -5.03 -20.06
N LEU A 112 -0.58 -4.77 -19.51
CA LEU A 112 -0.20 -5.22 -18.16
C LEU A 112 -0.59 -4.19 -17.08
N LEU A 113 -0.63 -2.90 -17.40
CA LEU A 113 -1.06 -1.88 -16.45
C LEU A 113 -2.55 -2.01 -16.08
N ARG A 114 -3.41 -2.18 -17.09
CA ARG A 114 -4.87 -2.25 -16.88
C ARG A 114 -5.32 -3.34 -15.88
N PRO A 115 -4.83 -4.59 -15.95
CA PRO A 115 -5.16 -5.59 -14.93
C PRO A 115 -4.49 -5.31 -13.59
N SER A 116 -3.31 -4.66 -13.55
CA SER A 116 -2.63 -4.36 -12.29
C SER A 116 -3.44 -3.42 -11.38
N GLU A 117 -4.19 -2.47 -11.96
CA GLU A 117 -5.10 -1.60 -11.20
C GLU A 117 -6.24 -2.38 -10.56
N GLY A 118 -6.79 -3.37 -11.29
CA GLY A 118 -7.80 -4.28 -10.77
C GLY A 118 -7.27 -5.18 -9.66
N LEU A 119 -6.04 -5.67 -9.78
CA LEU A 119 -5.41 -6.52 -8.76
C LEU A 119 -5.25 -5.76 -7.44
N SER A 120 -4.75 -4.52 -7.46
CA SER A 120 -4.64 -3.69 -6.25
C SER A 120 -5.99 -3.49 -5.56
N PHE A 121 -7.07 -3.29 -6.33
CA PHE A 121 -8.41 -3.20 -5.77
C PHE A 121 -8.83 -4.49 -5.06
N VAL A 122 -8.58 -5.64 -5.67
CA VAL A 122 -8.92 -6.94 -5.07
C VAL A 122 -8.10 -7.20 -3.80
N VAL A 123 -6.82 -6.82 -3.75
CA VAL A 123 -5.98 -6.94 -2.55
C VAL A 123 -6.57 -6.10 -1.43
N VAL A 124 -6.83 -4.81 -1.70
CA VAL A 124 -7.42 -3.89 -0.73
C VAL A 124 -8.76 -4.40 -0.23
N PHE A 125 -9.65 -4.80 -1.15
CA PHE A 125 -10.94 -5.40 -0.80
C PHE A 125 -10.80 -6.64 0.09
N SER A 126 -9.87 -7.53 -0.26
CA SER A 126 -9.57 -8.74 0.52
C SER A 126 -9.10 -8.39 1.92
N THR A 127 -8.18 -7.43 2.06
CA THR A 127 -7.70 -7.00 3.39
C THR A 127 -8.82 -6.42 4.24
N GLN A 128 -9.79 -5.70 3.66
CA GLN A 128 -10.94 -5.18 4.39
C GLN A 128 -11.85 -6.31 4.90
N VAL A 129 -12.16 -7.31 4.06
CA VAL A 129 -12.98 -8.47 4.46
C VAL A 129 -12.33 -9.20 5.63
N VAL A 130 -11.02 -9.43 5.57
CA VAL A 130 -10.23 -10.07 6.64
C VAL A 130 -10.37 -9.28 7.94
N LEU A 131 -10.26 -7.96 7.85
CA LEU A 131 -10.31 -7.07 9.00
C LEU A 131 -11.71 -7.09 9.65
N GLN A 132 -12.78 -7.17 8.84
CA GLN A 132 -14.15 -7.35 9.33
C GLN A 132 -14.35 -8.67 10.05
N ILE A 133 -13.87 -9.78 9.48
CA ILE A 133 -13.94 -11.10 10.11
C ILE A 133 -13.23 -11.08 11.47
N ARG A 134 -12.03 -10.48 11.51
CA ARG A 134 -11.24 -10.38 12.75
C ARG A 134 -11.97 -9.57 13.83
N VAL A 135 -12.57 -8.44 13.46
CA VAL A 135 -13.35 -7.61 14.39
C VAL A 135 -14.60 -8.33 14.86
N HIS A 136 -15.29 -9.04 13.96
CA HIS A 136 -16.47 -9.83 14.29
C HIS A 136 -16.18 -10.88 15.37
N VAL A 137 -15.13 -11.69 15.15
CA VAL A 137 -14.68 -12.71 16.11
C VAL A 137 -14.26 -12.05 17.43
N MET A 138 -13.59 -10.90 17.36
CA MET A 138 -13.07 -10.23 18.54
C MET A 138 -14.20 -9.66 19.42
N TYR A 139 -15.21 -9.00 18.87
CA TYR A 139 -16.18 -8.27 19.69
C TYR A 139 -17.36 -9.11 20.15
N ARG A 140 -17.70 -10.23 19.46
CA ARG A 140 -18.83 -11.13 19.77
C ARG A 140 -20.17 -10.41 20.01
N ASN A 141 -20.25 -9.11 19.69
CA ASN A 141 -21.40 -8.25 19.86
C ASN A 141 -22.01 -8.01 18.47
N PRO A 142 -23.26 -8.45 18.25
CA PRO A 142 -23.90 -8.35 16.94
C PRO A 142 -24.16 -6.90 16.53
N TYR A 143 -24.35 -5.98 17.48
CA TYR A 143 -24.62 -4.56 17.17
C TYR A 143 -23.40 -3.88 16.55
N LEU A 144 -22.21 -4.09 17.14
CA LEU A 144 -20.96 -3.51 16.62
C LEU A 144 -20.61 -4.09 15.24
N THR A 145 -20.88 -5.38 15.04
CA THR A 145 -20.67 -6.05 13.75
C THR A 145 -21.58 -5.44 12.67
N LYS A 146 -22.88 -5.27 12.96
CA LYS A 146 -23.83 -4.66 12.03
C LYS A 146 -23.42 -3.25 11.66
N PHE A 147 -23.01 -2.44 12.65
CA PHE A 147 -22.53 -1.08 12.42
C PHE A 147 -21.31 -1.06 11.49
N ASN A 148 -20.26 -1.85 11.78
CA ASN A 148 -19.07 -1.91 10.93
C ASN A 148 -19.38 -2.42 9.51
N PHE A 149 -20.31 -3.37 9.38
CA PHE A 149 -20.75 -3.87 8.09
C PHE A 149 -21.44 -2.78 7.26
N VAL A 150 -22.26 -1.92 7.87
CA VAL A 150 -22.88 -0.77 7.18
C VAL A 150 -21.82 0.20 6.67
N PHE A 151 -20.81 0.52 7.48
CA PHE A 151 -19.69 1.38 7.04
C PHE A 151 -18.91 0.76 5.89
N PHE A 152 -18.66 -0.56 5.94
CA PHE A 152 -18.01 -1.28 4.86
C PHE A 152 -18.82 -1.20 3.55
N VAL A 153 -20.13 -1.46 3.60
CA VAL A 153 -20.98 -1.36 2.40
C VAL A 153 -21.01 0.07 1.86
N ALA A 154 -21.11 1.07 2.73
CA ALA A 154 -21.08 2.48 2.33
C ALA A 154 -19.74 2.86 1.66
N GLU A 155 -18.62 2.32 2.16
CA GLU A 155 -17.30 2.50 1.55
C GLU A 155 -17.23 1.86 0.15
N ILE A 156 -17.69 0.61 0.00
CA ILE A 156 -17.72 -0.08 -1.30
C ILE A 156 -18.58 0.69 -2.32
N ILE A 157 -19.75 1.17 -1.90
CA ILE A 157 -20.62 2.00 -2.76
C ILE A 157 -19.89 3.28 -3.16
N SER A 158 -19.19 3.94 -2.23
CA SER A 158 -18.44 5.17 -2.51
C SER A 158 -17.33 4.94 -3.53
N ILE A 159 -16.58 3.85 -3.39
CA ILE A 159 -15.50 3.49 -4.33
C ILE A 159 -16.08 3.13 -5.71
N LEU A 160 -17.17 2.34 -5.76
CA LEU A 160 -17.83 1.97 -7.00
C LEU A 160 -18.44 3.19 -7.72
N ALA A 161 -19.12 4.08 -6.99
CA ALA A 161 -19.68 5.31 -7.54
C ALA A 161 -18.57 6.21 -8.10
N MET A 162 -17.45 6.32 -7.39
CA MET A 162 -16.29 7.07 -7.85
C MET A 162 -15.70 6.45 -9.13
N TRP A 163 -15.56 5.12 -9.18
CA TRP A 163 -15.03 4.42 -10.35
C TRP A 163 -15.96 4.56 -11.57
N ALA A 164 -17.27 4.39 -11.37
CA ALA A 164 -18.28 4.63 -12.40
C ALA A 164 -18.25 6.08 -12.92
N SER A 165 -18.04 7.07 -12.03
CA SER A 165 -17.90 8.48 -12.42
C SER A 165 -16.60 8.77 -13.20
N ALA A 166 -15.58 7.93 -13.05
CA ALA A 166 -14.30 8.07 -13.74
C ALA A 166 -14.29 7.36 -15.10
N GLY A 167 -14.99 6.23 -15.22
CA GLY A 167 -15.06 5.42 -16.45
C GLY A 167 -15.89 6.02 -17.60
N GLY A 168 -16.67 7.08 -17.35
CA GLY A 168 -17.52 7.72 -18.38
C GLY A 168 -16.81 8.76 -19.25
N SER A 169 -15.54 9.06 -18.99
CA SER A 169 -14.74 9.93 -19.88
C SER A 169 -13.91 9.04 -20.78
N ASP A 170 -14.37 8.82 -22.01
CA ASP A 170 -13.58 8.21 -23.08
C ASP A 170 -12.40 9.14 -23.42
N VAL A 171 -11.35 9.08 -22.60
CA VAL A 171 -10.11 9.78 -22.89
C VAL A 171 -9.48 9.03 -24.05
N ASN A 172 -9.48 9.64 -25.24
CA ASN A 172 -8.78 9.12 -26.41
C ASN A 172 -7.30 8.90 -26.05
N LEU A 173 -6.95 7.64 -25.76
CA LEU A 173 -5.64 7.19 -25.29
C LEU A 173 -4.57 7.14 -26.40
N SER A 174 -4.71 7.93 -27.46
CA SER A 174 -3.79 7.94 -28.59
C SER A 174 -2.43 8.56 -28.27
N SER A 175 -2.29 9.24 -27.13
CA SER A 175 -1.06 9.90 -26.70
C SER A 175 -0.55 9.36 -25.36
N PRO A 176 0.63 8.69 -25.33
CA PRO A 176 1.24 8.18 -24.10
C PRO A 176 1.74 9.26 -23.15
N VAL A 177 1.81 10.52 -23.59
CA VAL A 177 2.19 11.66 -22.74
C VAL A 177 0.98 12.17 -21.92
N ASP A 178 -0.22 11.97 -22.45
CA ASP A 178 -1.47 12.41 -21.81
C ASP A 178 -1.93 11.48 -20.68
N SER A 179 -1.46 10.22 -20.63
CA SER A 179 -1.79 9.27 -19.56
C SER A 179 -1.18 9.69 -18.20
N LEU A 180 0.05 10.21 -18.20
CA LEU A 180 0.70 10.69 -16.99
C LEU A 180 0.06 12.00 -16.51
N SER A 181 -0.26 12.90 -17.45
CA SER A 181 -1.01 14.14 -17.18
C SER A 181 -2.41 13.85 -16.63
N ALA A 182 -3.12 12.87 -17.18
CA ALA A 182 -4.42 12.42 -16.67
C ALA A 182 -4.32 11.81 -15.26
N TYR A 183 -3.25 11.07 -14.96
CA TYR A 183 -2.98 10.54 -13.62
C TYR A 183 -2.77 11.68 -12.60
N PHE A 184 -2.05 12.75 -13.00
CA PHE A 184 -1.90 13.95 -12.18
C PHE A 184 -3.19 14.80 -12.10
N LYS A 185 -4.02 14.82 -13.15
CA LYS A 185 -5.33 15.50 -13.11
C LYS A 185 -6.34 14.77 -12.23
N LEU A 186 -6.26 13.44 -12.14
CA LEU A 186 -6.98 12.64 -11.15
C LEU A 186 -6.51 12.92 -9.72
N LYS A 187 -5.24 13.31 -9.55
CA LYS A 187 -4.68 13.76 -8.26
C LYS A 187 -5.30 15.07 -7.75
N ASP A 188 -5.83 15.91 -8.65
CA ASP A 188 -6.56 17.15 -8.32
C ASP A 188 -8.03 16.92 -7.93
N ARG A 189 -8.59 15.72 -8.15
CA ARG A 189 -9.83 15.31 -7.46
C ARG A 189 -9.46 15.06 -6.00
N LYS A 190 -9.60 16.12 -5.21
CA LYS A 190 -9.34 16.21 -3.78
C LYS A 190 -9.93 15.00 -3.04
N TYR A 191 -9.09 13.99 -2.84
CA TYR A 191 -9.21 12.93 -1.84
C TYR A 191 -10.14 11.72 -2.10
N PRO A 192 -9.88 10.89 -3.13
CA PRO A 192 -10.54 9.58 -3.25
C PRO A 192 -10.26 8.65 -2.06
N PHE A 193 -9.19 8.91 -1.31
CA PHE A 193 -8.74 8.06 -0.20
C PHE A 193 -9.32 8.45 1.17
N ILE A 194 -10.05 9.58 1.30
CA ILE A 194 -10.57 10.00 2.62
C ILE A 194 -11.48 8.94 3.26
N PRO A 195 -12.48 8.37 2.55
CA PRO A 195 -13.35 7.36 3.15
C PRO A 195 -12.56 6.15 3.63
N PHE A 196 -11.60 5.70 2.82
CA PHE A 196 -10.72 4.58 3.14
C PHE A 196 -9.87 4.85 4.39
N VAL A 197 -9.20 6.01 4.46
CA VAL A 197 -8.35 6.37 5.61
C VAL A 197 -9.19 6.55 6.87
N LEU A 198 -10.37 7.17 6.78
CA LEU A 198 -11.27 7.33 7.92
C LEU A 198 -11.74 5.99 8.47
N PHE A 199 -12.11 5.07 7.57
CA PHE A 199 -12.54 3.73 7.97
C PHE A 199 -11.40 2.93 8.59
N GLN A 200 -10.21 2.99 8.00
CA GLN A 200 -9.03 2.31 8.52
C GLN A 200 -8.62 2.87 9.89
N ALA A 201 -8.67 4.19 10.07
CA ALA A 201 -8.44 4.86 11.34
C ALA A 201 -9.48 4.48 12.39
N TRP A 202 -10.77 4.40 12.01
CA TRP A 202 -11.84 3.97 12.89
C TRP A 202 -11.64 2.54 13.41
N ILE A 203 -11.33 1.59 12.54
CA ILE A 203 -11.13 0.20 13.00
C ILE A 203 -9.82 0.08 13.79
N GLY A 204 -8.77 0.80 13.39
CA GLY A 204 -7.54 0.92 14.17
C GLY A 204 -7.81 1.41 15.59
N LEU A 205 -8.65 2.44 15.73
CA LEU A 205 -9.06 2.99 17.02
C LEU A 205 -9.84 1.97 17.86
N LEU A 206 -10.75 1.19 17.26
CA LEU A 206 -11.46 0.11 17.96
C LEU A 206 -10.48 -0.96 18.47
N GLY A 207 -9.59 -1.44 17.60
CA GLY A 207 -8.56 -2.41 17.97
C GLY A 207 -7.67 -1.90 19.12
N PHE A 208 -7.26 -0.63 19.04
CA PHE A 208 -6.46 0.03 20.06
C PHE A 208 -7.21 0.22 21.39
N ALA A 209 -8.47 0.64 21.35
CA ALA A 209 -9.31 0.77 22.54
C ALA A 209 -9.43 -0.55 23.29
N LYS A 210 -9.57 -1.66 22.57
CA LYS A 210 -9.64 -2.99 23.18
C LYS A 210 -8.29 -3.48 23.71
N PHE A 211 -7.20 -3.14 23.03
CA PHE A 211 -5.85 -3.36 23.55
C PHE A 211 -5.65 -2.65 24.90
N ILE A 212 -6.08 -1.39 25.01
CA ILE A 212 -6.05 -0.63 26.28
C ILE A 212 -6.93 -1.30 27.34
N GLN A 213 -8.14 -1.75 27.00
CA GLN A 213 -9.00 -2.44 27.96
C GLN A 213 -8.36 -3.72 28.51
N ARG A 214 -7.64 -4.49 27.68
CA ARG A 214 -6.88 -5.66 28.12
C ARG A 214 -5.74 -5.26 29.07
N LEU A 215 -4.98 -4.22 28.74
CA LEU A 215 -3.91 -3.71 29.61
C LEU A 215 -4.43 -3.23 30.97
N ARG A 216 -5.59 -2.56 31.00
CA ARG A 216 -6.22 -2.12 32.25
C ARG A 216 -6.62 -3.31 33.13
N LYS A 217 -7.18 -4.37 32.55
CA LYS A 217 -7.53 -5.59 33.30
C LYS A 217 -6.31 -6.27 33.92
N LEU A 218 -5.19 -6.34 33.19
CA LEU A 218 -3.94 -6.89 33.71
C LEU A 218 -3.39 -6.05 34.88
N ARG A 219 -3.46 -4.72 34.78
CA ARG A 219 -3.00 -3.82 35.86
C ARG A 219 -3.85 -3.96 37.13
N VAL A 220 -5.17 -4.08 37.00
CA VAL A 220 -6.07 -4.21 38.17
C VAL A 220 -5.92 -5.58 38.84
N GLY A 221 -5.67 -6.65 38.08
CA GLY A 221 -5.47 -8.00 38.63
C GLY A 221 -4.19 -8.15 39.46
N HIS A 222 -3.17 -7.30 39.24
CA HIS A 222 -1.87 -7.42 39.91
C HIS A 222 -1.83 -6.76 41.30
N VAL A 223 -2.81 -5.91 41.64
CA VAL A 223 -2.80 -5.14 42.90
C VAL A 223 -3.49 -5.88 44.05
N GLY A 224 -4.18 -6.99 43.77
CA GLY A 224 -4.99 -7.70 44.78
C GLY A 224 -4.74 -9.20 44.93
N ALA A 225 -3.81 -9.80 44.18
CA ALA A 225 -3.52 -11.23 44.30
C ALA A 225 -2.41 -11.46 45.33
N PRO A 226 -2.71 -12.02 46.53
CA PRO A 226 -1.68 -12.48 47.45
C PRO A 226 -0.79 -13.51 46.72
N HIS A 227 0.52 -13.43 46.96
CA HIS A 227 1.59 -14.29 46.44
C HIS A 227 1.20 -15.78 46.42
N GLY A 228 0.54 -16.21 45.35
CA GLY A 228 0.25 -17.60 45.04
C GLY A 228 0.51 -17.75 43.54
N GLU A 229 1.53 -18.53 43.22
CA GLU A 229 2.06 -18.79 41.87
C GLU A 229 0.98 -18.73 40.79
N MET A 230 1.00 -17.67 39.99
CA MET A 230 0.11 -17.56 38.83
C MET A 230 0.65 -18.45 37.73
N ASP A 231 -0.07 -19.54 37.51
CA ASP A 231 0.01 -20.45 36.37
C ASP A 231 -0.35 -19.71 35.06
N LEU A 232 0.57 -18.84 34.61
CA LEU A 232 0.48 -18.07 33.37
C LEU A 232 0.41 -19.00 32.14
N VAL A 233 0.89 -20.24 32.30
CA VAL A 233 0.91 -21.28 31.27
C VAL A 233 -0.51 -21.83 31.02
N GLY A 234 -1.33 -21.95 32.07
CA GLY A 234 -2.71 -22.42 31.96
C GLY A 234 -3.63 -21.51 31.14
N VAL A 235 -3.41 -20.19 31.17
CA VAL A 235 -4.21 -19.23 30.38
C VAL A 235 -3.74 -19.16 28.93
N LEU A 236 -2.45 -19.35 28.66
CA LEU A 236 -1.93 -19.39 27.29
C LEU A 236 -2.27 -20.71 26.57
N MET A 237 -2.45 -21.81 27.31
CA MET A 237 -2.78 -23.14 26.76
C MET A 237 -4.28 -23.36 26.51
N ARG A 238 -5.17 -22.53 27.07
CA ARG A 238 -6.63 -22.74 26.95
C ARG A 238 -7.27 -22.17 25.68
N ASP A 239 -6.49 -21.52 24.81
CA ASP A 239 -6.98 -20.89 23.58
C ASP A 239 -6.34 -21.55 22.32
N ARG A 240 -6.28 -22.88 22.31
CA ARG A 240 -6.00 -23.70 21.12
C ARG A 240 -7.21 -24.53 20.74
#